data_AF-A0A398B794-F1
#
_entry.id   AF-A0A398B794-F1
#
_cell.length_a   1.000
_cell.length_b   1.000
_cell.length_c   1.000
_cell.angle_alpha   90.00
_cell.angle_beta   90.00
_cell.angle_gamma   90.00
#
_symmetry.space_group_name_H-M   'P 1'
#
loop_
_entity.id
_entity.type
_entity.pdbx_description
1 polymer ?
#
loop_
_entity_poly.entity_id
_entity_poly.type
_entity_poly.pdbx_seq_one_letter_code
_entity_poly.pdbx_strand_id
1 'polypeptide(L)' 'MGKLQDDVRIDKTLKEVIQMPTQADSAAADVATLKTDFNALLLKLKNAGLMK' A
#
# COMPACT_ATOMS: atom_id res chain seq x y z
N MET A 1 -4.65 -15.70 -18.01
CA MET A 1 -5.75 -15.11 -17.22
C MET A 1 -5.73 -13.61 -17.50
N GLY A 2 -6.81 -13.05 -18.06
CA GLY A 2 -6.89 -11.61 -18.38
C GLY A 2 -6.91 -10.77 -17.10
N LYS A 3 -6.32 -9.57 -17.13
CA LYS A 3 -6.27 -8.70 -15.96
C LYS A 3 -7.70 -8.36 -15.55
N LEU A 4 -8.06 -8.60 -14.30
CA LEU A 4 -9.39 -8.30 -13.74
C LEU A 4 -9.82 -6.83 -13.93
N GLN A 5 -8.84 -5.96 -14.15
CA GLN A 5 -9.00 -4.53 -14.42
C GLN A 5 -9.70 -4.24 -15.76
N ASP A 6 -9.64 -5.16 -16.71
CA ASP A 6 -10.21 -5.01 -18.06
C ASP A 6 -11.65 -5.57 -18.16
N ASP A 7 -12.16 -6.24 -17.11
CA ASP A 7 -13.49 -6.87 -17.14
C ASP A 7 -14.60 -5.84 -16.85
N VAL A 8 -15.37 -5.51 -17.89
CA VAL A 8 -16.46 -4.52 -17.82
C VAL A 8 -17.49 -4.79 -16.72
N ARG A 9 -17.67 -6.06 -16.29
CA ARG A 9 -18.66 -6.48 -15.28
C ARG A 9 -18.23 -6.21 -13.83
N ILE A 10 -16.94 -5.95 -13.60
CA ILE A 10 -16.41 -5.64 -12.27
C ILE A 10 -16.69 -4.17 -11.96
N ASP A 11 -17.15 -3.88 -10.74
CA ASP A 11 -17.40 -2.51 -10.28
C ASP A 11 -16.14 -1.64 -10.46
N LYS A 12 -16.32 -0.37 -10.84
CA LYS A 12 -15.19 0.54 -11.11
C LYS A 12 -14.29 0.72 -9.88
N THR A 13 -14.85 0.67 -8.67
CA THR A 13 -14.10 0.69 -7.40
C THR A 13 -13.36 -0.62 -7.12
N LEU A 14 -13.82 -1.75 -7.67
CA LEU A 14 -13.11 -3.05 -7.60
C LEU A 14 -12.05 -3.21 -8.70
N LYS A 15 -12.18 -2.47 -9.81
CA LYS A 15 -11.16 -2.39 -10.89
C LYS A 15 -9.92 -1.63 -10.46
N GLU A 16 -10.08 -0.65 -9.59
CA GLU A 16 -8.99 0.05 -8.91
C GLU A 16 -8.46 -0.82 -7.77
N VAL A 17 -7.84 -1.95 -8.09
CA VAL A 17 -6.95 -2.61 -7.11
C VAL A 17 -5.81 -1.63 -6.86
N ILE A 18 -5.92 -0.83 -5.81
CA ILE A 18 -4.87 0.08 -5.39
C ILE A 18 -3.69 -0.79 -4.97
N GLN A 19 -2.71 -0.90 -5.87
CA GLN A 19 -1.49 -1.62 -5.58
C GLN A 19 -0.67 -0.78 -4.59
N MET A 20 -0.28 -1.40 -3.49
CA MET A 20 0.61 -0.75 -2.52
C MET A 20 1.95 -0.39 -3.20
N PRO A 21 2.46 0.83 -3.02
CA PRO A 21 3.82 1.17 -3.43
C PRO A 21 4.84 0.25 -2.76
N THR A 22 5.93 -0.07 -3.46
CA THR A 22 7.02 -0.87 -2.87
C THR A 22 7.50 -0.25 -1.55
N GLN A 23 7.63 -1.10 -0.53
CA GLN A 23 8.22 -0.74 0.75
C GLN A 23 9.50 -1.54 0.92
N ALA A 24 10.60 -0.86 1.24
CA ALA A 24 11.86 -1.51 1.55
C ALA A 24 11.79 -2.14 2.95
N ASP A 25 12.55 -3.21 3.17
CA ASP A 25 12.69 -3.82 4.48
C ASP A 25 13.30 -2.82 5.47
N SER A 26 12.83 -2.85 6.72
CA SER A 26 13.43 -2.05 7.78
C SER A 26 14.77 -2.66 8.20
N ALA A 27 15.78 -1.81 8.34
CA ALA A 27 17.09 -2.14 8.88
C ALA A 27 17.34 -1.47 10.25
N ALA A 28 16.26 -1.12 10.97
CA ALA A 28 16.34 -0.41 12.24
C ALA A 28 17.14 -1.19 13.30
N ALA A 29 18.16 -0.56 13.86
CA ALA A 29 18.97 -1.12 14.95
C ALA A 29 18.40 -0.79 16.35
N ASP A 30 17.45 0.15 16.43
CA ASP A 30 16.83 0.58 17.67
C ASP A 30 15.34 0.88 17.50
N VAL A 31 14.66 1.05 18.63
CA VAL A 31 13.22 1.27 18.70
C VAL A 31 12.82 2.63 18.10
N ALA A 32 13.68 3.66 18.23
CA ALA A 32 13.39 4.99 17.71
C ALA A 32 13.36 4.99 16.17
N THR A 33 14.31 4.28 15.57
CA THR A 33 14.41 4.07 14.11
C THR A 33 13.26 3.20 13.61
N LEU A 34 12.94 2.11 14.32
CA LEU A 34 11.80 1.26 13.95
C LEU A 34 10.47 2.04 13.98
N LYS A 35 10.27 2.90 14.98
CA LYS A 35 9.08 3.76 15.06
C LYS A 35 8.99 4.73 13.87
N THR A 36 10.14 5.25 13.44
CA THR A 36 10.21 6.15 12.28
C THR A 36 9.82 5.40 10.99
N ASP A 37 10.41 4.23 10.75
CA ASP A 37 10.11 3.38 9.58
C ASP A 37 8.64 2.98 9.54
N PHE A 38 8.09 2.61 10.69
CA PHE A 38 6.68 2.24 10.83
C PHE A 38 5.75 3.43 10.52
N ASN A 39 6.01 4.61 11.08
CA ASN A 39 5.21 5.79 10.79
C ASN A 39 5.28 6.21 9.32
N ALA A 40 6.44 6.03 8.68
CA ALA A 40 6.59 6.25 7.25
C ALA A 40 5.73 5.27 6.43
N LEU A 41 5.67 3.99 6.83
CA LEU A 41 4.76 3.02 6.22
C LEU A 41 3.30 3.43 6.38
N LEU A 42 2.88 3.80 7.60
CA LEU A 42 1.51 4.25 7.85
C LEU A 42 1.13 5.43 6.97
N LEU A 43 2.04 6.40 6.81
CA LEU A 43 1.81 7.55 5.93
C LEU A 43 1.67 7.11 4.46
N LYS A 44 2.53 6.19 3.98
CA LYS A 44 2.41 5.64 2.62
C LYS A 44 1.06 4.97 2.39
N LEU A 45 0.59 4.16 3.35
CA LEU A 45 -0.70 3.48 3.27
C LEU A 45 -1.87 4.48 3.25
N LYS A 46 -1.82 5.53 4.08
CA LYS A 46 -2.81 6.61 4.08
C LYS A 46 -2.84 7.37 2.76
N ASN A 47 -1.67 7.73 2.23
CA ASN A 47 -1.56 8.44 0.96
C ASN A 47 -2.04 7.58 -0.22
N ALA A 48 -1.87 6.26 -0.14
CA ALA A 48 -2.43 5.32 -1.11
C ALA A 48 -3.94 5.10 -0.94
N GLY A 49 -4.58 5.64 0.10
CA GLY A 49 -6.00 5.37 0.39
C GLY A 49 -6.26 3.94 0.92
N LEU A 50 -5.21 3.22 1.30
CA LEU A 50 -5.28 1.84 1.82
C LEU A 50 -5.56 1.79 3.33
N MET A 51 -5.40 2.91 4.05
CA MET A 51 -5.61 3.00 5.49
C MET A 51 -6.24 4.35 5.85
N LYS A 52 -7.22 4.37 6.77
CA LYS A 52 -7.87 5.57 7.28
C LYS A 52 -7.27 5.98 8.63
#